data_AF-A0A7J2H7Z3-F1
#
_entry.id   AF-A0A7J2H7Z3-F1
#
_cell.length_a   1.000
_cell.length_b   1.000
_cell.length_c   1.000
_cell.angle_alpha   90.00
_cell.angle_beta   90.00
_cell.angle_gamma   90.00
#
_symmetry.space_group_name_H-M   'P 1'
#
loop_
_entity.id
_entity.type
_entity.pdbx_description
1 polymer ?
#
loop_
_entity_poly.entity_id
_entity_poly.type
_entity_poly.pdbx_seq_one_letter_code
_entity_poly.pdbx_strand_id
1 'polypeptide(L)'
;MQSGGLEVSRGAPSEAEATVREVEMLREAIAEAGRPGMHLLACESSVSAVGSLAAMAAGVLRRGDAQLVPVLNEMKVDYSQLIKAQAGLRYGVHNAALVDPVVGGFARGAAGTAICAVAETLASLVAYEASYVLIHPYHIRLKATSSRECL
;
A
#
# COMPACT_ATOMS: atom_id res chain seq x y z
N MET A 1 7.79 -4.57 14.12
CA MET A 1 6.51 -5.29 14.33
C MET A 1 6.85 -6.71 14.73
N GLN A 2 6.06 -7.36 15.60
CA GLN A 2 6.27 -8.78 15.95
C GLN A 2 5.06 -9.60 15.49
N SER A 3 5.29 -10.77 14.88
CA SER A 3 4.24 -11.74 14.53
C SER A 3 4.60 -13.09 15.16
N GLY A 4 3.73 -13.63 16.01
CA GLY A 4 4.00 -14.89 16.73
C GLY A 4 5.26 -14.87 17.60
N GLY A 5 5.71 -13.69 18.06
CA GLY A 5 6.94 -13.52 18.85
C GLY A 5 8.22 -13.35 18.02
N LEU A 6 8.13 -13.35 16.68
CA LEU A 6 9.25 -13.13 15.77
C LEU A 6 9.30 -11.67 15.30
N GLU A 7 10.50 -11.11 15.23
CA GLU A 7 10.73 -9.80 14.64
C GLU A 7 10.53 -9.84 13.12
N VAL A 8 9.66 -8.94 12.64
CA VAL A 8 9.35 -8.81 11.21
C VAL A 8 10.37 -7.91 10.55
N SER A 9 11.07 -8.46 9.56
CA SER A 9 12.17 -7.76 8.85
C SER A 9 11.92 -7.75 7.35
N ARG A 10 12.16 -6.60 6.72
CA ARG A 10 11.98 -6.39 5.28
C ARG A 10 12.78 -7.41 4.47
N GLY A 11 12.12 -8.09 3.54
CA GLY A 11 12.68 -9.10 2.64
C GLY A 11 12.92 -10.46 3.29
N ALA A 12 12.67 -10.61 4.60
CA ALA A 12 12.88 -11.86 5.30
C ALA A 12 11.63 -12.77 5.25
N PRO A 13 11.76 -14.09 5.49
CA PRO A 13 10.61 -14.97 5.61
C PRO A 13 9.59 -14.53 6.67
N SER A 14 10.02 -13.83 7.72
CA SER A 14 9.10 -13.30 8.74
C SER A 14 8.15 -12.23 8.20
N GLU A 15 8.53 -11.48 7.16
CA GLU A 15 7.65 -10.53 6.48
C GLU A 15 6.54 -11.25 5.69
N ALA A 16 6.89 -12.33 4.98
CA ALA A 16 5.90 -13.17 4.29
C ALA A 16 4.87 -13.74 5.28
N GLU A 17 5.35 -14.37 6.35
CA GLU A 17 4.50 -15.00 7.37
C GLU A 17 3.60 -13.99 8.08
N ALA A 18 4.15 -12.84 8.49
CA ALA A 18 3.36 -11.79 9.12
C ALA A 18 2.25 -11.27 8.20
N THR A 19 2.52 -11.17 6.90
CA THR A 19 1.55 -10.68 5.92
C THR A 19 0.45 -11.70 5.65
N VAL A 20 0.78 -12.98 5.50
CA VAL A 20 -0.23 -14.03 5.33
C VAL A 20 -1.16 -14.06 6.54
N ARG A 21 -0.58 -14.05 7.74
CA ARG A 21 -1.34 -14.06 9.00
C ARG A 21 -2.22 -12.83 9.18
N GLU A 22 -1.74 -11.65 8.79
CA GLU A 22 -2.58 -10.44 8.77
C GLU A 22 -3.84 -10.67 7.95
N VAL A 23 -3.70 -11.15 6.71
CA VAL A 23 -4.84 -11.32 5.80
C VAL A 23 -5.79 -12.41 6.32
N GLU A 24 -5.28 -13.50 6.89
CA GLU A 24 -6.09 -14.54 7.53
C GLU A 24 -6.93 -13.97 8.68
N MET A 25 -6.30 -13.24 9.60
CA MET A 25 -7.02 -12.61 10.73
C MET A 25 -8.06 -11.60 10.25
N LEU A 26 -7.77 -10.83 9.20
CA LEU A 26 -8.75 -9.94 8.58
C LEU A 26 -9.93 -10.72 8.00
N ARG A 27 -9.68 -11.88 7.35
CA ARG A 27 -10.73 -12.72 6.80
C ARG A 27 -11.60 -13.37 7.87
N GLU A 28 -11.00 -13.83 8.96
CA GLU A 28 -11.72 -14.34 10.14
C GLU A 28 -12.63 -13.25 10.73
N ALA A 29 -12.07 -12.06 11.02
CA ALA A 29 -12.83 -10.96 11.59
C ALA A 29 -14.01 -10.52 10.69
N ILE A 30 -13.82 -10.52 9.38
CA ILE A 30 -14.87 -10.20 8.41
C ILE A 30 -15.97 -11.28 8.37
N ALA A 31 -15.59 -12.56 8.51
CA ALA A 31 -16.55 -13.66 8.59
C ALA A 31 -17.35 -13.60 9.89
N GLU A 32 -16.70 -13.34 11.02
CA GLU A 32 -17.33 -13.14 12.33
C GLU A 32 -18.30 -11.96 12.34
N ALA A 33 -17.96 -10.88 11.63
CA ALA A 33 -18.84 -9.73 11.43
C ALA A 33 -20.02 -10.02 10.48
N GLY A 34 -20.15 -11.25 9.95
CA GLY A 34 -21.24 -11.64 9.03
C GLY A 34 -21.11 -11.03 7.63
N ARG A 35 -19.92 -10.61 7.22
CA ARG A 35 -19.68 -9.92 5.94
C ARG A 35 -18.63 -10.61 5.06
N PRO A 36 -18.68 -11.95 4.85
CA PRO A 36 -17.60 -12.72 4.23
C PRO A 36 -17.19 -12.29 2.80
N GLY A 37 -18.06 -11.55 2.10
CA GLY A 37 -17.78 -10.99 0.77
C GLY A 37 -17.13 -9.61 0.77
N MET A 38 -16.78 -9.04 1.94
CA MET A 38 -16.18 -7.71 2.01
C MET A 38 -14.78 -7.68 1.37
N HIS A 39 -14.58 -6.71 0.49
CA HIS A 39 -13.30 -6.42 -0.16
C HIS A 39 -12.25 -6.01 0.88
N LEU A 40 -11.01 -6.44 0.67
CA LEU A 40 -9.86 -6.05 1.48
C LEU A 40 -8.87 -5.23 0.65
N LEU A 41 -8.45 -4.09 1.20
CA LEU A 41 -7.14 -3.51 0.94
C LEU A 41 -6.21 -4.00 2.06
N ALA A 42 -5.25 -4.86 1.72
CA ALA A 42 -4.45 -5.56 2.73
C ALA A 42 -2.99 -5.77 2.27
N CYS A 43 -2.27 -6.56 3.05
CA CYS A 43 -0.82 -6.80 2.96
C CYS A 43 0.02 -5.64 3.52
N GLU A 44 -0.47 -4.99 4.58
CA GLU A 44 0.12 -3.77 5.17
C GLU A 44 1.25 -4.08 6.17
N SER A 45 1.32 -5.33 6.65
CA SER A 45 2.41 -5.84 7.49
C SER A 45 3.75 -5.96 6.73
N SER A 46 3.75 -5.72 5.41
CA SER A 46 4.93 -5.75 4.55
C SER A 46 5.16 -4.43 3.84
N VAL A 47 6.43 -4.04 3.76
CA VAL A 47 6.90 -2.85 3.03
C VAL A 47 7.63 -3.23 1.74
N SER A 48 7.67 -4.51 1.40
CA SER A 48 8.28 -5.05 0.18
C SER A 48 7.27 -5.85 -0.66
N ALA A 49 7.69 -6.33 -1.82
CA ALA A 49 6.87 -7.19 -2.67
C ALA A 49 6.62 -8.56 -2.02
N VAL A 50 7.48 -8.98 -1.08
CA VAL A 50 7.45 -10.32 -0.48
C VAL A 50 6.12 -10.60 0.18
N GLY A 51 5.57 -9.66 0.96
CA GLY A 51 4.30 -9.87 1.65
C GLY A 51 3.13 -10.09 0.70
N SER A 52 2.95 -9.21 -0.29
CA SER A 52 1.86 -9.35 -1.27
C SER A 52 2.01 -10.61 -2.12
N LEU A 53 3.23 -10.95 -2.56
CA LEU A 53 3.49 -12.20 -3.29
C LEU A 53 3.18 -13.43 -2.44
N ALA A 54 3.55 -13.43 -1.16
CA ALA A 54 3.27 -14.52 -0.24
C ALA A 54 1.76 -14.68 0.00
N ALA A 55 1.04 -13.58 0.25
CA ALA A 55 -0.41 -13.61 0.45
C ALA A 55 -1.16 -14.11 -0.80
N MET A 56 -0.72 -13.72 -1.99
CA MET A 56 -1.25 -14.24 -3.26
C MET A 56 -0.95 -15.73 -3.42
N ALA A 57 0.29 -16.16 -3.14
CA ALA A 57 0.71 -17.56 -3.26
C ALA A 57 -0.01 -18.47 -2.26
N ALA A 58 -0.24 -18.00 -1.03
CA ALA A 58 -1.03 -18.71 -0.02
C ALA A 58 -2.53 -18.71 -0.33
N GLY A 59 -3.00 -17.86 -1.24
CA GLY A 59 -4.42 -17.77 -1.64
C GLY A 59 -5.30 -17.04 -0.63
N VAL A 60 -4.71 -16.35 0.36
CA VAL A 60 -5.44 -15.61 1.41
C VAL A 60 -5.93 -14.25 0.90
N LEU A 61 -5.15 -13.62 0.01
CA LEU A 61 -5.57 -12.44 -0.74
C LEU A 61 -6.39 -12.89 -1.95
N ARG A 62 -7.68 -12.54 -1.99
CA ARG A 62 -8.61 -13.02 -3.02
C ARG A 62 -8.48 -12.20 -4.29
N ARG A 63 -8.81 -12.80 -5.42
CA ARG A 63 -9.05 -12.05 -6.66
C ARG A 63 -10.15 -11.02 -6.41
N GLY A 64 -9.94 -9.79 -6.88
CA GLY A 64 -10.82 -8.64 -6.60
C GLY A 64 -10.60 -7.96 -5.25
N ASP A 65 -9.72 -8.47 -4.38
CA ASP A 65 -9.13 -7.64 -3.31
C ASP A 65 -8.12 -6.65 -3.89
N ALA A 66 -7.60 -5.78 -3.04
CA ALA A 66 -6.56 -4.83 -3.39
C ALA A 66 -5.30 -5.00 -2.55
N GLN A 67 -4.20 -4.60 -3.16
CA GLN A 67 -2.92 -4.38 -2.50
C GLN A 67 -2.51 -2.92 -2.66
N LEU A 68 -1.87 -2.37 -1.64
CA LEU A 68 -1.39 -1.00 -1.65
C LEU A 68 -0.04 -0.89 -2.37
N VAL A 69 0.08 -0.09 -3.43
CA VAL A 69 1.33 0.10 -4.19
C VAL A 69 1.77 1.57 -4.07
N PRO A 70 2.67 1.91 -3.13
CA PRO A 70 3.10 3.29 -2.93
C PRO A 70 3.94 3.87 -4.07
N VAL A 71 3.73 5.16 -4.33
CA VAL A 71 4.69 6.03 -5.00
C VAL A 71 5.59 6.64 -3.92
N LEU A 72 6.91 6.58 -4.12
CA LEU A 72 7.90 7.06 -3.15
C LEU A 72 8.11 8.57 -3.26
N ASN A 73 8.22 9.25 -2.12
CA ASN A 73 8.26 10.70 -2.07
C ASN A 73 9.54 11.34 -2.61
N GLU A 74 9.52 12.28 -3.56
CA GLU A 74 8.43 12.51 -4.53
C GLU A 74 8.84 11.94 -5.89
N MET A 75 7.84 11.57 -6.70
CA MET A 75 7.97 11.10 -8.09
C MET A 75 9.01 9.99 -8.27
N LYS A 76 9.06 9.05 -7.33
CA LYS A 76 9.96 7.90 -7.39
C LYS A 76 9.21 6.59 -7.26
N VAL A 77 9.79 5.55 -7.84
CA VAL A 77 9.35 4.17 -7.69
C VAL A 77 10.57 3.30 -7.38
N ASP A 78 10.35 2.11 -6.84
CA ASP A 78 11.38 1.10 -6.74
C ASP A 78 10.92 -0.20 -7.41
N TYR A 79 11.87 -1.13 -7.62
CA TYR A 79 11.54 -2.42 -8.22
C TYR A 79 10.57 -3.24 -7.38
N SER A 80 10.55 -3.06 -6.06
CA SER A 80 9.63 -3.77 -5.19
C SER A 80 8.19 -3.40 -5.52
N GLN A 81 7.88 -2.11 -5.70
CA GLN A 81 6.54 -1.67 -6.06
C GLN A 81 6.14 -2.07 -7.49
N LEU A 82 7.08 -2.00 -8.43
CA LEU A 82 6.83 -2.45 -9.82
C LEU A 82 6.56 -3.97 -9.90
N ILE A 83 7.32 -4.79 -9.18
CA ILE A 83 7.08 -6.24 -9.08
C ILE A 83 5.69 -6.50 -8.50
N LYS A 84 5.36 -5.80 -7.42
CA LYS A 84 4.09 -5.94 -6.72
C LYS A 84 2.92 -5.58 -7.64
N ALA A 85 2.99 -4.45 -8.34
CA ALA A 85 2.00 -4.02 -9.32
C ALA A 85 1.80 -5.07 -10.43
N GLN A 86 2.90 -5.53 -11.05
CA GLN A 86 2.84 -6.50 -12.15
C GLN A 86 2.29 -7.86 -11.72
N ALA A 87 2.73 -8.36 -10.57
CA ALA A 87 2.23 -9.61 -10.01
C ALA A 87 0.73 -9.51 -9.68
N GLY A 88 0.30 -8.37 -9.13
CA GLY A 88 -1.10 -8.12 -8.80
C GLY A 88 -2.02 -8.15 -10.01
N LEU A 89 -1.64 -7.46 -11.09
CA LEU A 89 -2.38 -7.48 -12.36
C LEU A 89 -2.53 -8.92 -12.89
N ARG A 90 -1.45 -9.70 -12.84
CA ARG A 90 -1.48 -11.10 -13.32
C ARG A 90 -2.33 -12.00 -12.41
N TYR A 91 -2.29 -11.77 -11.11
CA TYR A 91 -3.08 -12.52 -10.13
C TYR A 91 -4.56 -12.15 -10.17
N GLY A 92 -4.89 -10.89 -10.50
CA GLY A 92 -6.25 -10.36 -10.53
C GLY A 92 -6.68 -9.65 -9.24
N VAL A 93 -5.74 -9.00 -8.55
CA VAL A 93 -6.05 -8.02 -7.49
C VAL A 93 -6.00 -6.60 -8.06
N HIS A 94 -6.70 -5.68 -7.42
CA HIS A 94 -6.62 -4.27 -7.71
C HIS A 94 -5.32 -3.68 -7.15
N ASN A 95 -4.58 -2.97 -7.99
CA ASN A 95 -3.50 -2.12 -7.51
C ASN A 95 -4.11 -0.82 -6.99
N ALA A 96 -4.03 -0.62 -5.68
CA ALA A 96 -4.43 0.61 -5.02
C ALA A 96 -3.18 1.49 -4.86
N ALA A 97 -3.04 2.53 -5.67
CA ALA A 97 -1.86 3.38 -5.57
C ALA A 97 -1.93 4.25 -4.31
N LEU A 98 -0.85 4.30 -3.55
CA LEU A 98 -0.70 5.27 -2.45
C LEU A 98 0.17 6.44 -2.91
N VAL A 99 -0.39 7.64 -2.88
CA VAL A 99 0.26 8.90 -3.24
C VAL A 99 0.31 9.75 -1.98
N ASP A 100 1.50 9.85 -1.36
CA ASP A 100 1.68 10.37 -0.01
C ASP A 100 2.52 11.66 0.04
N PRO A 101 2.21 12.69 -0.76
CA PRO A 101 3.13 13.79 -1.00
C PRO A 101 3.36 14.60 0.29
N VAL A 102 4.61 15.01 0.52
CA VAL A 102 5.05 15.56 1.80
C VAL A 102 5.03 17.09 1.77
N VAL A 103 4.10 17.69 2.51
CA VAL A 103 4.06 19.14 2.74
C VAL A 103 5.26 19.54 3.60
N GLY A 104 6.03 20.50 3.10
CA GLY A 104 7.31 20.93 3.64
C GLY A 104 8.50 20.04 3.22
N GLY A 105 8.25 19.04 2.36
CA GLY A 105 9.26 18.13 1.82
C GLY A 105 10.00 18.68 0.61
N PHE A 106 10.34 17.81 -0.35
CA PHE A 106 11.05 18.18 -1.57
C PHE A 106 10.27 19.18 -2.43
N ALA A 107 8.95 19.01 -2.50
CA ALA A 107 8.05 19.91 -3.22
C ALA A 107 7.73 21.22 -2.46
N ARG A 108 8.33 21.43 -1.27
CA ARG A 108 8.12 22.60 -0.42
C ARG A 108 6.69 22.72 0.08
N GLY A 109 6.05 23.89 -0.06
CA GLY A 109 4.74 24.16 0.52
C GLY A 109 3.58 23.46 -0.21
N ALA A 110 2.37 23.67 0.31
CA ALA A 110 1.14 23.03 -0.17
C ALA A 110 0.97 23.05 -1.70
N ALA A 111 1.25 24.18 -2.36
CA ALA A 111 1.11 24.30 -3.81
C ALA A 111 2.03 23.34 -4.59
N GLY A 112 3.29 23.22 -4.18
CA GLY A 112 4.22 22.29 -4.83
C GLY A 112 3.86 20.84 -4.53
N THR A 113 3.49 20.54 -3.29
CA THR A 113 3.00 19.22 -2.88
C THR A 113 1.76 18.80 -3.66
N ALA A 114 0.82 19.72 -3.92
CA ALA A 114 -0.37 19.45 -4.72
C ALA A 114 -0.02 19.14 -6.19
N ILE A 115 0.96 19.83 -6.77
CA ILE A 115 1.47 19.50 -8.12
C ILE A 115 2.05 18.09 -8.15
N CYS A 116 2.87 17.73 -7.15
CA CYS A 116 3.40 16.38 -7.01
C CYS A 116 2.29 15.34 -6.85
N ALA A 117 1.26 15.62 -6.03
CA ALA A 117 0.12 14.72 -5.84
C ALA A 117 -0.56 14.36 -7.18
N VAL A 118 -0.80 15.36 -8.02
CA VAL A 118 -1.40 15.16 -9.35
C VAL A 118 -0.46 14.38 -10.26
N ALA A 119 0.82 14.75 -10.29
CA ALA A 119 1.82 14.07 -11.12
C ALA A 119 1.98 12.59 -10.72
N GLU A 120 2.02 12.28 -9.43
CA GLU A 120 2.14 10.93 -8.88
C GLU A 120 0.87 10.11 -9.10
N THR A 121 -0.31 10.75 -9.03
CA THR A 121 -1.57 10.12 -9.41
C THR A 121 -1.50 9.64 -10.85
N LEU A 122 -1.12 10.52 -11.79
CA LEU A 122 -0.96 10.16 -13.20
C LEU A 122 0.12 9.10 -13.40
N ALA A 123 1.25 9.23 -12.72
CA ALA A 123 2.33 8.25 -12.79
C ALA A 123 1.86 6.86 -12.31
N SER A 124 1.04 6.78 -11.27
CA SER A 124 0.54 5.52 -10.74
C SER A 124 -0.46 4.83 -11.67
N LEU A 125 -1.29 5.59 -12.40
CA LEU A 125 -2.19 5.05 -13.42
C LEU A 125 -1.41 4.40 -14.57
N VAL A 126 -0.22 4.92 -14.90
CA VAL A 126 0.61 4.41 -16.00
C VAL A 126 1.56 3.31 -15.53
N ALA A 127 2.27 3.53 -14.42
CA ALA A 127 3.32 2.63 -13.96
C ALA A 127 2.79 1.40 -13.21
N TYR A 128 1.65 1.56 -12.51
CA TYR A 128 1.08 0.49 -11.69
C TYR A 128 -0.27 -0.02 -12.22
N GLU A 129 -0.80 0.57 -13.30
CA GLU A 129 -2.17 0.32 -13.78
C GLU A 129 -3.18 0.37 -12.61
N ALA A 130 -3.03 1.41 -11.78
CA ALA A 130 -3.79 1.53 -10.54
C ALA A 130 -5.30 1.57 -10.81
N SER A 131 -6.06 0.73 -10.10
CA SER A 131 -7.52 0.70 -10.18
C SER A 131 -8.14 1.89 -9.44
N TYR A 132 -7.49 2.36 -8.38
CA TYR A 132 -7.84 3.57 -7.65
C TYR A 132 -6.61 4.12 -6.94
N VAL A 133 -6.67 5.41 -6.58
CA VAL A 133 -5.56 6.16 -6.00
C VAL A 133 -6.00 6.72 -4.65
N LEU A 134 -5.23 6.42 -3.61
CA LEU A 134 -5.35 7.03 -2.30
C LEU A 134 -4.35 8.18 -2.23
N ILE A 135 -4.85 9.40 -2.09
CA ILE A 135 -4.02 10.59 -1.95
C ILE A 135 -4.04 11.01 -0.47
N HIS A 136 -2.88 11.03 0.16
CA HIS A 136 -2.75 11.29 1.59
C HIS A 136 -1.55 12.23 1.86
N PRO A 137 -1.73 13.55 1.66
CA PRO A 137 -0.67 14.53 1.90
C PRO A 137 -0.30 14.61 3.38
N TYR A 138 0.99 14.66 3.67
CA TYR A 138 1.49 14.59 5.04
C TYR A 138 2.41 15.75 5.40
N HIS A 139 2.15 16.40 6.55
CA HIS A 139 2.94 17.53 7.00
C HIS A 139 4.24 17.07 7.70
N ILE A 140 5.40 17.44 7.14
CA ILE A 140 6.72 16.95 7.59
C ILE A 140 7.03 17.17 9.07
N ARG A 141 6.57 18.29 9.65
CA ARG A 141 6.75 18.62 11.09
C ARG A 141 5.62 18.15 11.99
N LEU A 142 4.37 18.47 11.64
CA LEU A 142 3.19 18.13 12.46
C LEU A 142 2.88 16.64 12.44
N LYS A 143 3.44 15.89 11.50
CA LYS A 143 3.25 14.45 11.35
C LYS A 143 1.76 14.08 11.19
N ALA A 144 1.00 14.95 10.53
CA ALA A 144 -0.45 14.87 10.40
C ALA A 144 -0.89 15.19 8.97
N THR A 145 -2.01 14.62 8.58
CA THR A 145 -2.64 14.81 7.27
C THR A 145 -3.89 15.69 7.33
N SER A 146 -4.32 16.03 8.55
CA SER A 146 -5.41 16.97 8.82
C SER A 146 -4.90 18.38 9.14
N SER A 147 -3.66 18.72 8.77
CA SER A 147 -3.15 20.08 8.90
C SER A 147 -3.74 20.98 7.81
N ARG A 148 -3.78 22.30 8.05
CA ARG A 148 -4.35 23.27 7.09
C ARG A 148 -3.72 23.13 5.71
N GLU A 149 -2.43 22.86 5.65
CA GLU A 149 -1.66 22.77 4.42
C GLU A 149 -1.84 21.43 3.67
N CYS A 150 -2.40 20.42 4.34
CA CYS A 150 -2.70 19.10 3.76
C CYS A 150 -4.15 18.96 3.28
N LEU A 151 -5.06 19.82 3.73
CA LEU A 151 -6.48 19.87 3.37
C LEU A 151 -6.74 20.83 2.21
#